data_AF-A0A2M8DDI4-F1
#
_entry.id   AF-A0A2M8DDI4-F1
#
_cell.length_a   1.000
_cell.length_b   1.000
_cell.length_c   1.000
_cell.angle_alpha   90.00
_cell.angle_beta   90.00
_cell.angle_gamma   90.00
#
_symmetry.space_group_name_H-M   'P 1'
#
loop_
_entity.id
_entity.type
_entity.pdbx_description
1 polymer ?
#
loop_
_entity_poly.entity_id
_entity_poly.type
_entity_poly.pdbx_seq_one_letter_code
_entity_poly.pdbx_strand_id
1 'polypeptide(L)' 'MKITVYTIKDCAFSKQEKEYLTSHSLPYEEKDLETNKEFLTEMLAISSNFAGTPVTRVEKD' A
#
# COMPACT_ATOMS: atom_id res chain seq x y z
N MET A 1 1.51 -14.79 5.83
CA MET A 1 1.15 -13.86 4.74
C MET A 1 0.94 -12.48 5.32
N LYS A 2 1.85 -11.54 5.02
CA LYS A 2 1.78 -10.14 5.46
C LYS A 2 1.40 -9.27 4.27
N ILE A 3 0.38 -8.43 4.42
CA ILE A 3 -0.08 -7.50 3.39
C ILE A 3 0.25 -6.08 3.85
N THR A 4 0.99 -5.35 3.03
CA THR A 4 1.31 -3.94 3.27
C THR A 4 0.81 -3.13 2.09
N VAL A 5 -0.06 -2.16 2.35
CA VAL A 5 -0.65 -1.29 1.34
C VAL A 5 -0.05 0.09 1.48
N TYR A 6 0.67 0.53 0.45
CA TYR A 6 1.18 1.88 0.34
C TYR A 6 0.11 2.76 -0.29
N THR A 7 -0.33 3.78 0.45
CA THR A 7 -1.45 4.66 0.11
C THR A 7 -1.03 6.12 0.16
N ILE A 8 -1.83 6.98 -0.46
CA ILE A 8 -1.77 8.45 -0.30
C ILE A 8 -3.17 8.94 0.06
N LYS A 9 -3.27 10.07 0.77
CA LYS A 9 -4.55 10.77 0.87
C LYS A 9 -4.85 11.33 -0.51
N ASP A 10 -6.10 11.23 -0.92
CA ASP A 10 -6.59 11.64 -2.24
C ASP A 10 -6.36 10.66 -3.42
N CYS A 11 -6.29 9.35 -3.15
CA CYS A 11 -6.35 8.32 -4.19
C CYS A 11 -7.62 7.45 -4.06
N ALA A 12 -8.50 7.51 -5.07
CA ALA A 12 -9.70 6.67 -5.13
C ALA A 12 -9.37 5.16 -5.17
N PHE A 13 -8.28 4.79 -5.83
CA PHE A 13 -7.83 3.40 -5.91
C PHE A 13 -7.33 2.87 -4.57
N SER A 14 -6.58 3.68 -3.80
CA SER A 14 -6.16 3.31 -2.44
C SER A 14 -7.35 3.08 -1.51
N LYS A 15 -8.44 3.83 -1.68
CA LYS A 15 -9.67 3.61 -0.93
C LYS A 15 -10.33 2.28 -1.30
N GLN A 16 -10.48 1.99 -2.59
CA GLN A 16 -11.07 0.73 -3.07
C GLN A 16 -10.28 -0.50 -2.62
N GLU A 17 -8.95 -0.45 -2.68
CA GLU A 17 -8.09 -1.56 -2.22
C GLU A 17 -8.29 -1.84 -0.73
N LYS A 18 -8.32 -0.79 0.10
CA LYS A 18 -8.57 -0.92 1.54
C LYS A 18 -9.95 -1.48 1.84
N GLU A 19 -10.97 -1.01 1.13
CA GLU A 19 -12.33 -1.53 1.25
C GLU A 19 -12.39 -3.01 0.85
N TYR A 20 -11.70 -3.41 -0.23
CA TYR A 20 -11.63 -4.81 -0.66
C TYR A 20 -10.95 -5.70 0.38
N LEU A 21 -9.81 -5.29 0.93
CA LEU A 21 -9.10 -6.05 1.95
C LEU A 21 -9.95 -6.16 3.23
N THR A 22 -10.59 -5.06 3.62
CA THR A 22 -11.50 -5.02 4.78
C THR A 22 -12.72 -5.93 4.55
N SER A 23 -13.34 -5.90 3.36
CA SER A 23 -14.51 -6.72 3.05
C SER A 23 -14.20 -8.22 3.05
N HIS A 24 -12.96 -8.59 2.73
CA HIS A 24 -12.48 -9.96 2.78
C HIS A 24 -11.87 -10.34 4.14
N SER A 25 -11.95 -9.47 5.15
CA SER A 25 -11.33 -9.66 6.47
C SER A 25 -9.84 -10.00 6.40
N LEU A 26 -9.14 -9.43 5.42
CA LEU A 26 -7.70 -9.62 5.25
C LEU A 26 -6.96 -8.58 6.11
N PRO A 27 -6.12 -9.00 7.06
CA PRO A 27 -5.31 -8.06 7.83
C PRO A 27 -4.25 -7.43 6.93
N TYR A 28 -4.15 -6.10 6.94
CA TYR A 28 -3.16 -5.34 6.19
C TYR A 28 -2.58 -4.18 7.01
N GLU A 29 -1.33 -3.82 6.73
CA GLU A 29 -0.68 -2.62 7.24
C GLU A 29 -0.84 -1.49 6.22
N GLU A 30 -1.35 -0.34 6.66
CA GLU A 30 -1.42 0.86 5.83
C GLU A 30 -0.18 1.73 6.03
N LYS A 31 0.52 2.05 4.93
CA LYS A 31 1.66 2.97 4.90
C LYS A 31 1.33 4.18 4.05
N ASP A 32 1.03 5.30 4.71
CA ASP A 32 0.74 6.58 4.05
C ASP A 32 2.04 7.27 3.61
N LEU A 33 2.23 7.37 2.29
CA LEU A 33 3.43 7.94 1.66
C LEU A 33 3.55 9.45 1.85
N GLU A 34 2.44 10.17 2.07
CA GLU A 34 2.46 11.63 2.27
C GLU A 34 2.92 11.99 3.69
N THR A 35 2.56 11.15 4.67
CA THR A 35 2.97 11.36 6.06
C THR A 35 4.39 10.87 6.34
N ASN A 36 4.89 9.90 5.57
CA ASN A 36 6.23 9.37 5.77
C ASN A 36 6.97 9.11 4.43
N LYS A 37 7.95 9.98 4.14
CA LYS A 37 8.81 9.89 2.96
C LYS A 37 9.69 8.64 2.91
N GLU A 38 9.94 7.99 4.05
CA GLU A 38 10.64 6.71 4.07
C GLU A 38 9.81 5.61 3.40
N PHE A 39 8.49 5.62 3.56
CA PHE A 39 7.61 4.69 2.89
C PHE A 39 7.59 4.91 1.38
N LEU A 40 7.76 6.16 0.92
CA LEU A 40 7.89 6.44 -0.51
C LEU A 40 9.15 5.81 -1.08
N THR A 41 10.26 5.92 -0.35
CA THR A 41 11.55 5.34 -0.76
C THR A 41 11.46 3.82 -0.77
N GLU A 42 10.83 3.22 0.25
CA GLU A 42 10.57 1.79 0.33
C GLU A 42 9.68 1.32 -0.83
N MET A 43 8.58 2.03 -1.10
CA MET A 43 7.63 1.76 -2.18
C MET A 43 8.31 1.82 -3.56
N LEU A 44 9.14 2.84 -3.82
CA LEU A 44 9.91 2.93 -5.06
C LEU A 44 10.91 1.79 -5.20
N ALA A 45 11.57 1.38 -4.11
CA ALA A 45 12.52 0.27 -4.13
C ALA A 45 11.85 -1.07 -4.44
N ILE A 46 10.67 -1.35 -3.86
CA ILE A 46 9.95 -2.62 -4.10
C ILE A 46 9.23 -2.65 -5.46
N SER A 47 8.90 -1.48 -6.01
CA SER A 47 8.10 -1.36 -7.23
C SER A 47 8.93 -0.99 -8.46
N SER A 48 10.26 -1.11 -8.38
CA SER A 48 11.19 -0.80 -9.48
C SER A 48 11.03 0.63 -10.01
N ASN A 49 11.01 1.62 -9.10
CA ASN A 49 10.76 3.05 -9.36
C ASN A 49 9.36 3.37 -9.92
N PHE A 50 8.38 2.50 -9.75
CA PHE A 50 6.99 2.82 -10.04
C PHE A 50 6.44 3.75 -8.97
N ALA A 51 5.96 4.94 -9.35
CA ALA A 51 5.42 5.93 -8.42
C ALA A 51 3.88 5.92 -8.35
N GLY A 52 3.23 4.89 -8.90
CA GLY A 52 1.77 4.79 -8.91
C GLY A 52 1.24 4.17 -7.61
N THR A 53 0.20 4.77 -7.05
CA THR A 53 -0.50 4.29 -5.85
C THR A 53 -1.91 3.79 -6.18
N PRO A 54 -2.45 2.79 -5.49
CA PRO A 54 -1.86 2.03 -4.38
C PRO A 54 -0.84 0.99 -4.85
N VAL A 55 0.14 0.68 -3.99
CA VAL A 55 0.98 -0.52 -4.15
C VAL A 55 0.67 -1.47 -3.01
N THR A 56 0.37 -2.72 -3.34
CA THR A 56 0.13 -3.77 -2.36
C THR A 56 1.30 -4.75 -2.40
N ARG A 57 2.07 -4.80 -1.32
CA ARG A 57 3.11 -5.81 -1.11
C ARG A 57 2.50 -6.97 -0.34
N VAL A 58 2.55 -8.16 -0.93
CA VAL A 58 2.11 -9.40 -0.29
C VAL A 58 3.32 -10.29 -0.08
N GLU A 59 3.69 -10.49 1.18
CA GLU A 59 4.78 -11.38 1.57
C GLU A 59 4.19 -12.72 1.99
N LYS A 60 4.59 -13.78 1.29
CA LYS A 60 4.21 -15.16 1.59
C LYS A 60 5.49 -15.91 1.98
N ASP A 61 5.50 -16.49 3.18
CA ASP A 61 6.53 -17.44 3.61
C ASP A 61 6.56 -18.69 2.72
#